data_AF-A0A6L3MJM4-F1
#
_entry.id   AF-A0A6L3MJM4-F1
#
_cell.length_a   1.000
_cell.length_b   1.000
_cell.length_c   1.000
_cell.angle_alpha   90.00
_cell.angle_beta   90.00
_cell.angle_gamma   90.00
#
_symmetry.space_group_name_H-M   'P 1'
#
loop_
_entity.id
_entity.type
_entity.pdbx_description
1 polymer ?
#
loop_
_entity_poly.entity_id
_entity_poly.type
_entity_poly.pdbx_seq_one_letter_code
_entity_poly.pdbx_strand_id
1 'polypeptide(L)'
;IGANVTSNANTINNTGAAAVFAAANQLNLYATNQLSNTGGANLFSVGDINIAANGQRDANGLLANRTQNVLNDQSTIEAQGNVELAAGTFTNTRPAPTVTTETTGSTSKHETKRDKYIACATTNANSHSSCTQAVFDYGYKTPRNDTFSSAQVVSQSSGSNATDRVLVLTVNGQQQTIYYNTLTD
;
A
#
# COMPACT_ATOMS: atom_id res chain seq x y z
N ILE A 1 38.15 -17.76 7.70
CA ILE A 1 38.81 -17.52 6.39
C ILE A 1 40.10 -18.33 6.36
N GLY A 2 40.44 -18.98 5.25
CA GLY A 2 41.68 -19.78 5.15
C GLY A 2 41.92 -20.34 3.74
N ALA A 3 42.99 -21.12 3.57
CA ALA A 3 43.24 -21.78 2.28
C ALA A 3 42.18 -22.86 1.99
N ASN A 4 41.97 -23.76 2.94
CA ASN A 4 40.85 -24.69 2.98
C ASN A 4 40.10 -24.43 4.29
N VAL A 5 38.79 -24.23 4.22
CA VAL A 5 37.95 -24.02 5.39
C VAL A 5 36.92 -25.12 5.43
N THR A 6 36.85 -25.84 6.54
CA THR A 6 35.81 -26.86 6.77
C THR A 6 35.06 -26.52 8.04
N SER A 7 33.74 -26.43 7.94
CA SER A 7 32.83 -26.45 9.09
C SER A 7 32.03 -27.74 9.04
N ASN A 8 31.97 -28.46 10.15
CA ASN A 8 31.22 -29.70 10.28
C ASN A 8 30.39 -29.64 11.57
N ALA A 9 29.06 -29.65 11.42
CA ALA A 9 28.13 -29.51 12.52
C ALA A 9 26.76 -30.12 12.18
N ASN A 10 25.87 -30.22 13.17
CA ASN A 10 24.46 -30.51 12.85
C ASN A 10 23.79 -29.34 12.14
N THR A 11 24.04 -28.13 12.63
CA THR A 11 23.53 -26.87 12.06
C THR A 11 24.67 -25.87 11.94
N ILE A 12 24.76 -25.18 10.81
CA ILE A 12 25.69 -24.08 10.55
C ILE A 12 24.87 -22.81 10.30
N ASN A 13 25.11 -21.76 11.07
CA ASN A 13 24.46 -20.46 10.92
C ASN A 13 25.51 -19.40 10.57
N ASN A 14 25.34 -18.74 9.43
CA ASN A 14 26.08 -17.57 8.97
C ASN A 14 25.09 -16.42 8.85
N THR A 15 25.10 -15.48 9.80
CA THR A 15 24.05 -14.46 9.91
C THR A 15 24.60 -13.06 10.09
N GLY A 16 24.09 -12.13 9.27
CA GLY A 16 24.42 -10.71 9.32
C GLY A 16 25.45 -10.30 8.27
N ALA A 17 25.41 -9.03 7.88
CA ALA A 17 26.20 -8.48 6.77
C ALA A 17 27.73 -8.59 6.95
N ALA A 18 28.20 -8.76 8.20
CA ALA A 18 29.61 -8.95 8.51
C ALA A 18 30.04 -10.44 8.58
N ALA A 19 29.09 -11.37 8.49
CA ALA A 19 29.37 -12.80 8.65
C ALA A 19 29.87 -13.42 7.34
N VAL A 20 31.07 -14.00 7.39
CA VAL A 20 31.76 -14.52 6.21
C VAL A 20 32.40 -15.88 6.48
N PHE A 21 32.04 -16.87 5.66
CA PHE A 21 32.91 -18.02 5.39
C PHE A 21 33.63 -17.78 4.08
N ALA A 22 34.95 -17.83 4.09
CA ALA A 22 35.74 -17.66 2.87
C ALA A 22 36.92 -18.63 2.79
N ALA A 23 37.19 -19.15 1.59
CA ALA A 23 38.34 -19.98 1.30
C ALA A 23 39.09 -19.58 0.02
N ALA A 24 40.39 -19.87 -0.05
CA ALA A 24 41.17 -19.66 -1.27
C ALA A 24 41.07 -20.86 -2.23
N ASN A 25 41.03 -22.08 -1.71
CA ASN A 25 41.03 -23.31 -2.52
C ASN A 25 39.70 -24.05 -2.38
N GLN A 26 39.24 -24.25 -1.15
CA GLN A 26 38.01 -25.00 -0.93
C GLN A 26 37.31 -24.61 0.37
N LEU A 27 36.02 -24.34 0.27
CA LEU A 27 35.13 -24.13 1.40
C LEU A 27 34.17 -25.32 1.51
N ASN A 28 34.28 -26.07 2.60
CA ASN A 28 33.43 -27.21 2.92
C ASN A 28 32.48 -26.83 4.06
N LEU A 29 31.18 -26.88 3.80
CA LEU A 29 30.14 -26.63 4.79
C LEU A 29 29.32 -27.90 4.94
N TYR A 30 29.67 -28.68 5.96
CA TYR A 30 29.05 -29.96 6.25
C TYR A 30 28.04 -29.83 7.39
N ALA A 31 26.76 -29.73 7.03
CA ALA A 31 25.65 -29.63 7.97
C ALA A 31 24.69 -30.81 7.78
N THR A 32 24.48 -31.66 8.79
CA THR A 32 23.55 -32.79 8.65
C THR A 32 22.09 -32.33 8.60
N ASN A 33 21.72 -31.32 9.38
CA ASN A 33 20.37 -30.79 9.44
C ASN A 33 20.21 -29.50 8.63
N GLN A 34 20.95 -28.44 8.97
CA GLN A 34 20.68 -27.13 8.40
C GLN A 34 21.93 -26.28 8.14
N LEU A 35 22.02 -25.69 6.95
CA LEU A 35 22.89 -24.54 6.67
C LEU A 35 22.02 -23.31 6.45
N SER A 36 22.24 -22.26 7.24
CA SER A 36 21.51 -20.99 7.15
C SER A 36 22.49 -19.86 6.85
N ASN A 37 22.34 -19.20 5.69
CA ASN A 37 23.10 -18.03 5.26
C ASN A 37 22.12 -16.86 5.09
N THR A 38 22.07 -15.95 6.06
CA THR A 38 21.00 -14.95 6.17
C THR A 38 21.47 -13.55 6.54
N GLY A 39 20.67 -12.53 6.20
CA GLY A 39 20.88 -11.17 6.67
C GLY A 39 22.09 -10.47 6.05
N GLY A 40 22.37 -10.71 4.76
CA GLY A 40 23.50 -10.10 4.04
C GLY A 40 24.82 -10.87 4.16
N ALA A 41 24.79 -12.08 4.71
CA ALA A 41 25.99 -12.87 4.96
C ALA A 41 26.61 -13.42 3.65
N ASN A 42 27.90 -13.77 3.69
CA ASN A 42 28.62 -14.21 2.50
C ASN A 42 29.32 -15.57 2.68
N LEU A 43 29.11 -16.48 1.73
CA LEU A 43 29.88 -17.71 1.56
C LEU A 43 30.67 -17.59 0.26
N PHE A 44 32.00 -17.50 0.37
CA PHE A 44 32.86 -17.19 -0.77
C PHE A 44 34.01 -18.19 -0.92
N SER A 45 34.34 -18.56 -2.15
CA SER A 45 35.57 -19.32 -2.43
C SER A 45 36.21 -18.85 -3.74
N VAL A 46 37.54 -18.72 -3.76
CA VAL A 46 38.28 -18.57 -5.03
C VAL A 46 38.36 -19.92 -5.76
N GLY A 47 38.31 -21.05 -5.04
CA GLY A 47 38.16 -22.37 -5.65
C GLY A 47 36.72 -22.87 -5.49
N ASP A 48 36.56 -24.09 -4.97
CA ASP A 48 35.24 -24.73 -4.88
C ASP A 48 34.53 -24.44 -3.56
N ILE A 49 33.20 -24.56 -3.57
CA ILE A 49 32.33 -24.66 -2.39
C ILE A 49 31.62 -26.01 -2.41
N ASN A 50 31.72 -26.78 -1.31
CA ASN A 50 30.97 -28.02 -1.10
C ASN A 50 29.98 -27.83 0.05
N ILE A 51 28.69 -28.09 -0.19
CA ILE A 51 27.63 -28.07 0.82
C ILE A 51 26.93 -29.43 0.85
N ALA A 52 27.00 -30.12 1.99
CA ALA A 52 26.47 -31.48 2.15
C ALA A 52 26.30 -31.84 3.64
N ALA A 53 25.81 -33.04 3.96
CA ALA A 53 25.82 -33.53 5.34
C ALA A 53 27.23 -33.95 5.81
N ASN A 54 28.10 -34.36 4.89
CA ASN A 54 29.51 -34.67 5.12
C ASN A 54 30.27 -34.76 3.78
N GLY A 55 31.58 -35.00 3.83
CA GLY A 55 32.44 -35.12 2.64
C GLY A 55 32.48 -36.51 1.98
N GLN A 56 31.53 -37.41 2.29
CA GLN A 56 31.47 -38.70 1.59
C GLN A 56 31.03 -38.51 0.14
N ARG A 57 31.69 -39.22 -0.77
CA ARG A 57 31.43 -39.17 -2.22
C ARG A 57 30.84 -40.49 -2.72
N ASP A 58 29.99 -40.42 -3.73
CA ASP A 58 29.45 -41.58 -4.42
C ASP A 58 30.45 -42.14 -5.46
N ALA A 59 30.07 -43.19 -6.17
CA ALA A 59 30.92 -43.82 -7.18
C ALA A 59 31.29 -42.89 -8.36
N ASN A 60 30.54 -41.80 -8.55
CA ASN A 60 30.79 -40.79 -9.58
C ASN A 60 31.61 -39.60 -9.05
N GLY A 61 32.00 -39.62 -7.77
CA GLY A 61 32.75 -38.54 -7.13
C GLY A 61 31.89 -37.38 -6.63
N LEU A 62 30.56 -37.51 -6.63
CA LEU A 62 29.63 -36.47 -6.16
C LEU A 62 29.32 -36.62 -4.67
N LEU A 63 29.00 -35.53 -3.98
CA LEU A 63 28.60 -35.54 -2.57
C LEU A 63 27.38 -36.45 -2.35
N ALA A 64 27.56 -37.51 -1.57
CA ALA A 64 26.57 -38.57 -1.42
C ALA A 64 25.50 -38.26 -0.37
N ASN A 65 25.86 -37.54 0.70
CA ASN A 65 24.99 -37.33 1.85
C ASN A 65 24.46 -35.90 1.87
N ARG A 66 23.14 -35.74 1.84
CA ARG A 66 22.48 -34.44 1.71
C ARG A 66 22.29 -33.74 3.05
N THR A 67 22.56 -32.43 3.14
CA THR A 67 22.03 -31.57 4.20
C THR A 67 20.50 -31.55 4.10
N GLN A 68 19.74 -31.59 5.20
CA GLN A 68 18.27 -31.56 5.07
C GLN A 68 17.79 -30.24 4.45
N ASN A 69 18.22 -29.10 5.00
CA ASN A 69 17.80 -27.77 4.54
C ASN A 69 18.98 -26.82 4.35
N VAL A 70 19.03 -26.16 3.20
CA VAL A 70 19.94 -25.06 2.93
C VAL A 70 19.13 -23.80 2.63
N LEU A 71 19.29 -22.79 3.47
CA LEU A 71 18.63 -21.48 3.34
C LEU A 71 19.69 -20.44 2.95
N ASN A 72 19.47 -19.78 1.82
CA ASN A 72 20.16 -18.55 1.44
C ASN A 72 19.12 -17.44 1.33
N ASP A 73 19.08 -16.53 2.31
CA ASP A 73 18.11 -15.45 2.34
C ASP A 73 18.82 -14.11 2.43
N GLN A 74 18.56 -13.24 1.45
CA GLN A 74 19.20 -11.92 1.35
C GLN A 74 20.73 -11.98 1.44
N SER A 75 21.34 -13.07 0.96
CA SER A 75 22.74 -13.41 1.20
C SER A 75 23.38 -14.01 -0.05
N THR A 76 24.70 -14.23 -0.03
CA THR A 76 25.47 -14.66 -1.21
C THR A 76 26.16 -16.00 -0.98
N ILE A 77 26.14 -16.86 -2.01
CA ILE A 77 26.97 -18.06 -2.15
C ILE A 77 27.69 -17.95 -3.48
N GLU A 78 29.02 -17.84 -3.45
CA GLU A 78 29.82 -17.56 -4.64
C GLU A 78 31.13 -18.35 -4.62
N ALA A 79 31.38 -19.06 -5.71
CA ALA A 79 32.65 -19.73 -5.98
C ALA A 79 33.17 -19.26 -7.34
N GLN A 80 34.46 -19.00 -7.47
CA GLN A 80 35.08 -18.87 -8.80
C GLN A 80 35.35 -20.25 -9.44
N GLY A 81 35.44 -21.30 -8.61
CA GLY A 81 35.36 -22.70 -9.04
C GLY A 81 33.90 -23.19 -9.08
N ASN A 82 33.67 -24.42 -8.65
CA ASN A 82 32.36 -25.04 -8.63
C ASN A 82 31.64 -24.84 -7.29
N VAL A 83 30.31 -24.74 -7.32
CA VAL A 83 29.46 -24.94 -6.15
C VAL A 83 28.80 -26.31 -6.25
N GLU A 84 29.26 -27.26 -5.43
CA GLU A 84 28.63 -28.58 -5.29
C GLU A 84 27.66 -28.57 -4.10
N LEU A 85 26.37 -28.75 -4.39
CA LEU A 85 25.29 -28.68 -3.39
C LEU A 85 24.50 -30.00 -3.33
N ALA A 86 24.67 -30.74 -2.24
CA ALA A 86 23.83 -31.88 -1.89
C ALA A 86 22.90 -31.51 -0.73
N ALA A 87 21.66 -31.12 -1.05
CA ALA A 87 20.66 -30.71 -0.06
C ALA A 87 19.29 -31.33 -0.36
N GLY A 88 18.53 -31.70 0.69
CA GLY A 88 17.13 -32.08 0.60
C GLY A 88 16.31 -30.97 -0.04
N THR A 89 16.28 -29.81 0.64
CA THR A 89 15.66 -28.57 0.18
C THR A 89 16.70 -27.46 0.11
N PHE A 90 16.68 -26.70 -0.99
CA PHE A 90 17.43 -25.45 -1.14
C PHE A 90 16.45 -24.29 -1.36
N THR A 91 16.48 -23.33 -0.45
CA THR A 91 15.66 -22.12 -0.53
C THR A 91 16.56 -20.92 -0.75
N ASN A 92 16.44 -20.29 -1.92
CA ASN A 92 17.11 -19.03 -2.21
C ASN A 92 16.07 -17.91 -2.28
N THR A 93 16.10 -17.02 -1.29
CA THR A 93 15.10 -15.95 -1.14
C THR A 93 15.74 -14.58 -1.35
N ARG A 94 15.09 -13.78 -2.18
CA ARG A 94 15.38 -12.35 -2.35
C ARG A 94 14.55 -11.54 -1.36
N PRO A 95 15.08 -10.46 -0.76
CA PRO A 95 14.26 -9.49 -0.03
C PRO A 95 13.06 -9.02 -0.85
N ALA A 96 11.92 -8.84 -0.19
CA ALA A 96 10.78 -8.17 -0.79
C ALA A 96 11.21 -6.76 -1.28
N PRO A 97 10.74 -6.31 -2.45
CA PRO A 97 11.07 -4.96 -2.92
C PRO A 97 10.51 -3.91 -1.96
N THR A 98 11.29 -2.87 -1.66
CA THR A 98 10.77 -1.68 -0.99
C THR A 98 9.89 -0.92 -1.98
N VAL A 99 8.58 -0.86 -1.70
CA VAL A 99 7.63 -0.11 -2.51
C VAL A 99 7.46 1.28 -1.89
N THR A 100 7.82 2.32 -2.65
CA THR A 100 7.56 3.71 -2.28
C THR A 100 6.43 4.24 -3.15
N THR A 101 5.29 4.62 -2.54
CA THR A 101 4.16 5.22 -3.25
C THR A 101 4.15 6.73 -3.05
N GLU A 102 4.12 7.48 -4.14
CA GLU A 102 3.98 8.94 -4.14
C GLU A 102 2.55 9.34 -4.53
N THR A 103 1.97 10.31 -3.84
CA THR A 103 0.62 10.82 -4.14
C THR A 103 0.70 11.85 -5.27
N THR A 104 0.14 11.53 -6.45
CA THR A 104 0.29 12.34 -7.68
C THR A 104 -0.86 13.31 -7.99
N GLY A 105 -1.80 13.57 -7.08
CA GLY A 105 -2.83 14.59 -7.34
C GLY A 105 -3.79 14.90 -6.19
N SER A 106 -4.41 16.08 -6.29
CA SER A 106 -5.58 16.49 -5.49
C SER A 106 -6.82 16.56 -6.39
N THR A 107 -7.97 16.11 -5.89
CA THR A 107 -9.24 16.14 -6.62
C THR A 107 -9.88 17.52 -6.48
N SER A 108 -10.08 18.25 -7.57
CA SER A 108 -10.97 19.43 -7.58
C SER A 108 -12.39 19.02 -7.92
N LYS A 109 -13.36 19.41 -7.09
CA LYS A 109 -14.79 19.20 -7.34
C LYS A 109 -15.32 20.31 -8.24
N HIS A 110 -15.88 19.96 -9.39
CA HIS A 110 -16.69 20.87 -10.20
C HIS A 110 -18.16 20.66 -9.84
N GLU A 111 -18.84 21.71 -9.36
CA GLU A 111 -20.28 21.70 -9.16
C GLU A 111 -20.98 22.64 -10.15
N THR A 112 -22.07 22.17 -10.72
CA THR A 112 -22.89 22.94 -11.66
C THR A 112 -23.74 23.96 -10.89
N LYS A 113 -23.65 25.22 -11.28
CA LYS A 113 -24.52 26.31 -10.81
C LYS A 113 -25.99 25.99 -11.15
N ARG A 114 -26.90 26.11 -10.18
CA ARG A 114 -28.35 25.86 -10.39
C ARG A 114 -29.14 27.14 -10.64
N ASP A 115 -30.20 27.00 -11.43
CA ASP A 115 -31.16 28.07 -11.68
C ASP A 115 -32.10 28.27 -10.47
N LYS A 116 -31.65 29.18 -9.60
CA LYS A 116 -32.40 30.14 -8.75
C LYS A 116 -33.53 29.62 -7.84
N TYR A 117 -33.26 29.55 -6.53
CA TYR A 117 -34.16 30.13 -5.52
C TYR A 117 -33.36 31.15 -4.70
N ILE A 118 -33.89 32.37 -4.66
CA ILE A 118 -33.40 33.44 -3.80
C ILE A 118 -34.64 33.91 -3.06
N ALA A 119 -34.57 34.03 -1.74
CA ALA A 119 -35.65 34.57 -0.91
C ALA A 119 -35.92 36.08 -1.16
N CYS A 120 -35.61 36.57 -2.35
CA CYS A 120 -35.93 37.89 -2.85
C CYS A 120 -37.31 37.83 -3.52
N ALA A 121 -38.21 38.76 -3.20
CA ALA A 121 -39.41 38.93 -4.01
C ALA A 121 -38.99 39.34 -5.44
N THR A 122 -39.79 38.95 -6.43
CA THR A 122 -39.44 38.88 -7.86
C THR A 122 -39.10 40.22 -8.53
N THR A 123 -39.05 41.32 -7.78
CA THR A 123 -38.81 42.67 -8.31
C THR A 123 -38.04 43.61 -7.36
N ASN A 124 -37.51 43.15 -6.22
CA ASN A 124 -36.80 44.04 -5.29
C ASN A 124 -35.61 43.40 -4.56
N ALA A 125 -34.40 43.84 -4.89
CA ALA A 125 -33.26 43.76 -3.97
C ALA A 125 -33.47 44.78 -2.83
N ASN A 126 -33.20 44.38 -1.59
CA ASN A 126 -33.30 45.26 -0.43
C ASN A 126 -31.95 45.28 0.29
N SER A 127 -31.35 46.45 0.41
CA SER A 127 -30.04 46.66 1.04
C SER A 127 -30.02 46.38 2.55
N HIS A 128 -31.20 46.25 3.18
CA HIS A 128 -31.38 45.98 4.61
C HIS A 128 -31.88 44.55 4.91
N SER A 129 -32.12 43.71 3.90
CA SER A 129 -32.44 42.30 4.09
C SER A 129 -31.37 41.39 3.47
N SER A 130 -31.43 40.09 3.73
CA SER A 130 -30.53 39.06 3.18
C SER A 130 -30.63 38.87 1.64
N CYS A 131 -31.18 39.87 0.95
CA CYS A 131 -31.46 39.97 -0.48
C CYS A 131 -30.72 41.19 -1.06
N THR A 132 -29.39 41.16 -1.04
CA THR A 132 -28.58 42.16 -1.74
C THR A 132 -28.69 41.97 -3.26
N GLN A 133 -28.34 42.98 -4.05
CA GLN A 133 -28.31 42.87 -5.52
C GLN A 133 -27.42 41.70 -5.99
N ALA A 134 -26.27 41.50 -5.34
CA ALA A 134 -25.39 40.38 -5.64
C ALA A 134 -26.04 39.02 -5.31
N VAL A 135 -26.79 38.93 -4.21
CA VAL A 135 -27.57 37.73 -3.90
C VAL A 135 -28.63 37.52 -4.98
N PHE A 136 -29.39 38.56 -5.37
CA PHE A 136 -30.43 38.53 -6.41
C PHE A 136 -29.91 38.07 -7.80
N ASP A 137 -28.73 38.53 -8.19
CA ASP A 137 -28.13 38.24 -9.51
C ASP A 137 -27.39 36.90 -9.54
N TYR A 138 -26.71 36.53 -8.44
CA TYR A 138 -25.76 35.42 -8.42
C TYR A 138 -26.11 34.27 -7.48
N GLY A 139 -27.14 34.40 -6.64
CA GLY A 139 -27.49 33.44 -5.60
C GLY A 139 -26.57 33.52 -4.38
N TYR A 140 -26.79 32.64 -3.40
CA TYR A 140 -25.94 32.54 -2.22
C TYR A 140 -24.63 31.82 -2.55
N LYS A 141 -23.48 32.48 -2.30
CA LYS A 141 -22.15 31.87 -2.43
C LYS A 141 -21.84 30.88 -1.31
N THR A 142 -22.48 31.04 -0.16
CA THR A 142 -22.36 30.15 1.01
C THR A 142 -23.72 29.50 1.28
N PRO A 143 -23.78 28.22 1.68
CA PRO A 143 -25.02 27.60 2.11
C PRO A 143 -25.71 28.44 3.20
N ARG A 144 -27.03 28.59 3.09
CA ARG A 144 -27.88 29.26 4.07
C ARG A 144 -28.79 28.21 4.71
N ASN A 145 -29.00 28.33 6.01
CA ASN A 145 -29.99 27.56 6.75
C ASN A 145 -31.23 28.42 6.97
N ASP A 146 -32.40 27.88 6.63
CA ASP A 146 -33.69 28.55 6.78
C ASP A 146 -34.67 27.62 7.49
N THR A 147 -35.54 28.21 8.32
CA THR A 147 -36.56 27.49 9.09
C THR A 147 -37.93 27.99 8.69
N PHE A 148 -38.83 27.05 8.40
CA PHE A 148 -40.22 27.31 8.03
C PHE A 148 -41.15 26.58 8.99
N SER A 149 -42.35 27.12 9.21
CA SER A 149 -43.38 26.38 9.93
C SER A 149 -43.90 25.24 9.05
N SER A 150 -44.20 24.10 9.67
CA SER A 150 -44.85 22.97 8.98
C SER A 150 -46.17 23.36 8.31
N ALA A 151 -46.90 24.33 8.88
CA ALA A 151 -48.14 24.86 8.29
C ALA A 151 -47.92 25.60 6.95
N GLN A 152 -46.70 26.00 6.64
CA GLN A 152 -46.34 26.63 5.37
C GLN A 152 -46.02 25.60 4.29
N VAL A 153 -45.75 24.34 4.65
CA VAL A 153 -45.35 23.31 3.69
C VAL A 153 -46.56 22.81 2.91
N VAL A 154 -46.53 23.02 1.60
CA VAL A 154 -47.55 22.53 0.66
C VAL A 154 -47.18 21.14 0.16
N SER A 155 -45.92 20.94 -0.25
CA SER A 155 -45.42 19.65 -0.66
C SER A 155 -43.91 19.54 -0.48
N GLN A 156 -43.45 18.31 -0.37
CA GLN A 156 -42.04 17.97 -0.30
C GLN A 156 -41.76 16.82 -1.25
N SER A 157 -40.65 16.91 -1.98
CA SER A 157 -40.10 15.85 -2.80
C SER A 157 -38.61 15.69 -2.49
N SER A 158 -38.14 14.46 -2.53
CA SER A 158 -36.72 14.12 -2.36
C SER A 158 -36.32 13.08 -3.39
N GLY A 159 -35.13 13.25 -3.96
CA GLY A 159 -34.51 12.23 -4.81
C GLY A 159 -32.99 12.25 -4.71
N SER A 160 -32.39 11.32 -5.45
CA SER A 160 -30.94 11.16 -5.54
C SER A 160 -30.29 12.39 -6.17
N ASN A 161 -30.97 13.02 -7.13
CA ASN A 161 -30.51 14.27 -7.71
C ASN A 161 -31.04 15.44 -6.90
N ALA A 162 -30.28 16.51 -6.89
CA ALA A 162 -30.60 17.64 -6.07
C ALA A 162 -31.65 18.57 -6.71
N THR A 163 -32.00 18.36 -7.98
CA THR A 163 -33.23 18.87 -8.62
C THR A 163 -34.49 18.18 -8.13
N ASP A 164 -34.34 16.99 -7.56
CA ASP A 164 -35.45 16.17 -7.08
C ASP A 164 -35.75 16.47 -5.60
N ARG A 165 -34.94 17.33 -4.96
CA ARG A 165 -35.09 17.79 -3.57
C ARG A 165 -35.77 19.14 -3.55
N VAL A 166 -37.08 19.12 -3.43
CA VAL A 166 -37.95 20.28 -3.61
C VAL A 166 -38.91 20.40 -2.45
N LEU A 167 -39.08 21.62 -1.96
CA LEU A 167 -40.07 21.99 -0.96
C LEU A 167 -40.95 23.09 -1.56
N VAL A 168 -42.24 22.84 -1.72
CA VAL A 168 -43.21 23.87 -2.10
C VAL A 168 -43.81 24.44 -0.82
N LEU A 169 -43.68 25.76 -0.62
CA LEU A 169 -44.12 26.49 0.56
C LEU A 169 -45.17 27.54 0.21
N THR A 170 -46.04 27.88 1.14
CA THR A 170 -46.85 29.11 1.08
C THR A 170 -46.19 30.22 1.90
N VAL A 171 -45.73 31.26 1.22
CA VAL A 171 -45.11 32.45 1.80
C VAL A 171 -45.94 33.66 1.42
N ASN A 172 -46.48 34.39 2.41
CA ASN A 172 -47.35 35.55 2.19
C ASN A 172 -48.54 35.28 1.25
N GLY A 173 -49.13 34.07 1.33
CA GLY A 173 -50.27 33.67 0.49
C GLY A 173 -49.92 33.26 -0.94
N GLN A 174 -48.63 33.17 -1.31
CA GLN A 174 -48.18 32.66 -2.60
C GLN A 174 -47.37 31.38 -2.45
N GLN A 175 -47.56 30.43 -3.38
CA GLN A 175 -46.76 29.21 -3.43
C GLN A 175 -45.38 29.49 -4.03
N GLN A 176 -44.34 28.94 -3.39
CA GLN A 176 -42.95 29.12 -3.76
C GLN A 176 -42.23 27.77 -3.70
N THR A 177 -41.41 27.50 -4.72
CA THR A 177 -40.64 26.27 -4.84
C THR A 177 -39.21 26.50 -4.37
N ILE A 178 -38.75 25.73 -3.38
CA ILE A 178 -37.41 25.80 -2.80
C ILE A 178 -36.67 24.50 -3.11
N TYR A 179 -35.44 24.61 -3.58
CA TYR A 179 -34.52 23.47 -3.72
C TYR A 179 -33.58 23.44 -2.52
N TYR A 180 -33.43 22.27 -1.90
CA TYR A 180 -32.59 22.13 -0.70
C TYR A 180 -31.48 21.09 -0.87
N ASN A 181 -30.39 21.29 -0.14
CA ASN A 181 -29.30 20.31 -0.05
C ASN A 181 -29.60 19.28 1.05
N THR A 182 -30.02 19.76 2.22
CA THR A 182 -30.39 18.99 3.40
C THR A 182 -31.65 19.59 4.01
N LEU A 183 -32.55 18.74 4.51
CA LEU A 183 -33.72 19.14 5.29
C LEU A 183 -33.65 18.38 6.62
N THR A 184 -33.98 19.08 7.71
CA THR A 184 -34.04 18.54 9.06
C THR A 184 -35.38 18.97 9.67
N ASP A 185 -36.06 18.02 10.33
CA ASP A 185 -37.33 18.24 11.03
C ASP A 185 -37.12 18.70 12.48
#